data_AF-A0A5C1AF92-F1
#
_entry.id   AF-A0A5C1AF92-F1
#
_cell.length_a   1.000
_cell.length_b   1.000
_cell.length_c   1.000
_cell.angle_alpha   90.00
_cell.angle_beta   90.00
_cell.angle_gamma   90.00
#
_symmetry.space_group_name_H-M   'P 1'
#
loop_
_entity.id
_entity.type
_entity.pdbx_description
1 polymer ?
#
loop_
_entity_poly.entity_id
_entity_poly.type
_entity_poly.pdbx_seq_one_letter_code
_entity_poly.pdbx_strand_id
1 'polypeptide(L)'
;MTLPKHFQLDQPIAADDRARADEGAMVLSPAQFAELLGLSRGTVYFWLGRGRLRGAARKRGKHWLILREAALKAVFHGTEWDVQPRPRQ
;
A
#
# COMPACT_ATOMS: atom_id res chain seq x y z
N MET A 1 14.61 6.83 26.88
CA MET A 1 14.02 5.90 25.89
C MET A 1 12.73 6.53 25.38
N THR A 2 12.77 7.17 24.20
CA THR A 2 11.62 7.94 23.69
C THR A 2 11.01 7.19 22.51
N LEU A 3 9.88 6.52 22.74
CA LEU A 3 9.01 6.04 21.68
C LEU A 3 8.25 7.25 21.11
N PRO A 4 8.34 7.57 19.80
CA PRO A 4 7.50 8.63 19.27
C PRO A 4 6.19 8.08 18.72
N LYS A 5 5.13 8.67 19.28
CA LYS A 5 3.88 9.09 18.64
C LYS A 5 2.95 7.96 18.20
N HIS A 6 2.02 7.68 19.11
CA HIS A 6 0.59 7.55 18.81
C HIS A 6 0.26 8.37 17.53
N PHE A 7 0.01 7.65 16.43
CA PHE A 7 -0.54 8.22 15.22
C PHE A 7 -2.05 7.96 15.29
N GLN A 8 -2.78 9.02 15.60
CA GLN A 8 -4.21 9.05 15.91
C GLN A 8 -5.05 8.27 14.88
N LEU A 9 -5.81 7.28 15.36
CA LEU A 9 -6.96 6.72 14.66
C LEU A 9 -8.05 7.80 14.60
N ASP A 10 -8.20 8.47 13.46
CA ASP A 10 -9.47 9.11 13.12
C ASP A 10 -9.53 9.35 11.61
N GLN A 11 -10.30 8.50 10.92
CA GLN A 11 -11.31 8.89 9.93
C GLN A 11 -11.82 7.66 9.14
N PRO A 12 -13.11 7.30 9.25
CA PRO A 12 -13.73 6.36 8.31
C PRO A 12 -14.00 7.09 6.98
N ILE A 13 -13.04 7.03 6.06
CA ILE A 13 -13.22 7.53 4.70
C ILE A 13 -14.03 6.53 3.88
N ALA A 14 -15.33 6.82 3.82
CA ALA A 14 -16.34 6.42 2.85
C ALA A 14 -16.02 5.19 1.98
N ALA A 15 -16.64 4.08 2.35
CA ALA A 15 -16.83 2.91 1.52
C ALA A 15 -17.82 3.24 0.38
N ASP A 16 -17.33 3.87 -0.70
CA ASP A 16 -18.12 4.00 -1.93
C ASP A 16 -17.24 3.88 -3.18
N ASP A 17 -17.18 2.67 -3.74
CA ASP A 17 -17.00 2.43 -5.19
C ASP A 17 -17.38 0.97 -5.48
N ARG A 18 -18.68 0.66 -5.35
CA ARG A 18 -19.28 -0.59 -5.81
C ARG A 18 -19.31 -0.61 -7.34
N ALA A 19 -18.19 -0.83 -8.02
CA ALA A 19 -18.22 -1.05 -9.48
C ALA A 19 -17.00 -1.82 -10.02
N ARG A 20 -16.91 -3.09 -9.65
CA ARG A 20 -16.79 -4.26 -10.56
C ARG A 20 -16.27 -5.45 -9.76
N ALA A 21 -17.14 -6.45 -9.66
CA ALA A 21 -17.00 -7.74 -9.02
C ALA A 21 -15.59 -8.37 -9.18
N ASP A 22 -14.85 -8.39 -8.08
CA ASP A 22 -14.12 -9.57 -7.62
C ASP A 22 -14.49 -9.67 -6.15
N GLU A 23 -15.31 -10.68 -5.82
CA GLU A 23 -16.05 -10.87 -4.57
C GLU A 23 -15.09 -11.14 -3.40
N GLY A 24 -14.37 -10.11 -2.95
CA GLY A 24 -13.30 -10.20 -1.96
C GLY A 24 -12.21 -9.12 -2.06
N ALA A 25 -12.21 -8.30 -3.12
CA ALA A 25 -11.21 -7.28 -3.34
C ALA A 25 -11.42 -6.03 -2.45
N MET A 26 -11.07 -6.13 -1.17
CA MET A 26 -10.96 -4.97 -0.29
C MET A 26 -9.92 -4.01 -0.88
N VAL A 27 -10.36 -2.80 -1.24
CA VAL A 27 -9.47 -1.72 -1.71
C VAL A 27 -9.00 -0.93 -0.48
N LEU A 28 -7.69 -0.74 -0.39
CA LEU A 28 -7.04 -0.02 0.70
C LEU A 28 -6.34 1.23 0.19
N SER A 29 -6.36 2.26 1.02
CA SER A 29 -5.43 3.39 0.89
C SER A 29 -4.01 2.97 1.29
N PRO A 30 -2.97 3.74 0.91
CA PRO A 30 -1.61 3.50 1.40
C PRO A 30 -1.48 3.52 2.93
N ALA A 31 -2.33 4.28 3.61
CA ALA A 31 -2.38 4.33 5.07
C ALA A 31 -2.89 3.01 5.66
N GLN A 32 -4.07 2.56 5.20
CA GLN A 32 -4.66 1.31 5.68
C GLN A 32 -3.79 0.09 5.35
N PHE A 33 -3.15 0.08 4.18
CA PHE A 33 -2.23 -1.00 3.81
C PHE A 33 -0.96 -1.00 4.68
N ALA A 34 -0.47 0.19 5.06
CA ALA A 34 0.65 0.31 6.00
C ALA A 34 0.27 -0.21 7.38
N GLU A 35 -0.91 0.15 7.89
CA GLU A 35 -1.44 -0.34 9.17
C GLU A 35 -1.62 -1.85 9.16
N LEU A 36 -2.17 -2.41 8.08
CA LEU A 36 -2.37 -3.85 7.92
C LEU A 36 -1.05 -4.63 8.03
N LEU A 37 0.06 -4.06 7.55
CA LEU A 37 1.38 -4.69 7.56
C LEU A 37 2.24 -4.30 8.77
N GLY A 38 1.75 -3.39 9.63
CA GLY A 38 2.56 -2.81 10.71
C GLY A 38 3.75 -1.99 10.21
N LEU A 39 3.65 -1.38 9.03
CA LEU A 39 4.70 -0.62 8.37
C LEU A 39 4.43 0.88 8.39
N SER A 40 5.46 1.67 8.07
CA SER A 40 5.27 3.10 7.83
C SER A 40 4.59 3.36 6.48
N ARG A 41 3.79 4.44 6.40
CA ARG A 41 3.24 4.92 5.12
C ARG A 41 4.33 5.20 4.08
N GLY A 42 5.49 5.70 4.52
CA GLY A 42 6.64 5.97 3.66
C GLY A 42 7.14 4.70 2.97
N THR A 43 7.15 3.57 3.66
CA THR A 43 7.49 2.26 3.10
C THR A 43 6.53 1.87 1.97
N VAL A 44 5.23 2.08 2.16
CA VAL A 44 4.23 1.79 1.12
C VAL A 44 4.40 2.71 -0.09
N TYR A 45 4.64 4.01 0.10
CA TYR A 45 4.93 4.92 -1.01
C TYR A 45 6.23 4.58 -1.74
N PHE A 46 7.25 4.15 -1.01
CA PHE A 46 8.49 3.66 -1.59
C PHE A 46 8.25 2.44 -2.49
N TRP A 47 7.42 1.48 -2.04
CA TRP A 47 7.01 0.32 -2.84
C TRP A 47 6.21 0.71 -4.09
N LEU A 48 5.29 1.65 -3.96
CA LEU A 48 4.53 2.18 -5.09
C LEU A 48 5.46 2.84 -6.12
N GLY A 49 6.42 3.67 -5.68
CA GLY A 49 7.38 4.34 -6.55
C GLY A 49 8.37 3.39 -7.22
N ARG A 50 8.66 2.24 -6.60
CA ARG A 50 9.55 1.20 -7.14
C ARG A 50 8.83 0.11 -7.94
N GLY A 51 7.50 0.20 -8.08
CA GLY A 51 6.71 -0.80 -8.82
C GLY A 51 6.57 -2.14 -8.12
N ARG A 52 6.85 -2.23 -6.81
CA ARG A 52 6.67 -3.48 -6.03
C ARG A 52 5.20 -3.92 -5.96
N LEU A 53 4.29 -2.94 -6.03
CA LEU A 53 2.84 -3.16 -6.07
C LEU A 53 2.27 -3.02 -7.50
N ARG A 54 3.08 -3.21 -8.54
CA ARG A 54 2.63 -3.11 -9.94
C ARG A 54 1.59 -4.19 -10.22
N GLY A 55 0.44 -3.78 -10.78
CA GLY A 55 -0.71 -4.66 -10.99
C GLY A 55 -1.60 -4.86 -9.76
N ALA A 56 -1.09 -4.56 -8.55
CA ALA A 56 -1.83 -4.60 -7.30
C ALA A 56 -2.28 -3.22 -6.80
N ALA A 57 -1.75 -2.14 -7.37
CA ALA A 57 -2.12 -0.77 -7.02
C ALA A 57 -2.34 0.07 -8.29
N ARG A 58 -3.30 0.99 -8.21
CA ARG A 58 -3.59 1.97 -9.27
C ARG A 58 -3.74 3.38 -8.70
N LYS A 59 -3.37 4.38 -9.50
CA LYS A 59 -3.58 5.79 -9.15
C LYS A 59 -4.92 6.26 -9.71
N ARG A 60 -5.76 6.85 -8.86
CA ARG A 60 -7.03 7.50 -9.22
C ARG A 60 -6.96 8.96 -8.75
N GLY A 61 -6.69 9.86 -9.70
CA GLY A 61 -6.45 11.27 -9.38
C GLY A 61 -5.28 11.45 -8.41
N LYS A 62 -5.55 12.05 -7.25
CA LYS A 62 -4.56 12.23 -6.17
C LYS A 62 -4.38 11.00 -5.27
N HIS A 63 -5.29 10.02 -5.36
CA HIS A 63 -5.34 8.88 -4.44
C HIS A 63 -4.73 7.62 -5.07
N TRP A 64 -4.10 6.81 -4.23
CA TRP A 64 -3.69 5.45 -4.57
C TRP A 64 -4.72 4.47 -4.04
N LEU A 65 -5.10 3.51 -4.89
CA LEU A 65 -6.00 2.42 -4.57
C LEU A 65 -5.21 1.13 -4.65
N ILE A 66 -5.07 0.45 -3.53
CA ILE A 66 -4.31 -0.80 -3.39
C ILE A 66 -5.31 -1.94 -3.23
N LEU A 67 -5.24 -2.94 -4.10
CA LEU A 67 -6.05 -4.16 -3.98
C LEU A 67 -5.42 -5.04 -2.91
N ARG A 68 -6.09 -5.24 -1.78
CA ARG A 68 -5.54 -5.95 -0.61
C ARG A 68 -4.93 -7.31 -0.98
N GLU A 69 -5.72 -8.20 -1.57
CA GLU A 69 -5.28 -9.57 -1.88
C GLU A 69 -4.12 -9.60 -2.87
N ALA A 70 -4.22 -8.80 -3.94
CA ALA A 70 -3.16 -8.72 -4.94
C ALA A 70 -1.87 -8.11 -4.36
N ALA A 71 -2.00 -7.13 -3.46
CA ALA A 71 -0.88 -6.48 -2.81
C ALA A 71 -0.20 -7.40 -1.78
N LEU A 72 -0.98 -8.16 -1.00
CA LEU A 72 -0.46 -9.19 -0.10
C LEU A 72 0.26 -10.28 -0.91
N LYS A 73 -0.33 -10.78 -1.99
CA LYS A 73 0.33 -11.73 -2.91
C LYS A 73 1.62 -11.15 -3.46
N ALA A 74 1.61 -9.90 -3.92
CA ALA A 74 2.82 -9.25 -4.44
C ALA A 74 3.91 -9.16 -3.37
N VAL A 75 3.58 -8.75 -2.14
CA VAL A 75 4.54 -8.55 -1.05
C VAL A 75 5.11 -9.87 -0.52
N PHE A 76 4.26 -10.88 -0.29
CA PHE A 76 4.64 -12.13 0.36
C PHE A 76 5.05 -13.24 -0.62
N HIS A 77 4.52 -13.23 -1.85
CA HIS A 77 4.76 -14.28 -2.85
C HIS A 77 5.40 -13.76 -4.15
N GLY A 78 5.49 -12.44 -4.35
CA GLY A 78 6.12 -11.88 -5.54
C GLY A 78 7.63 -12.04 -5.51
N THR A 79 8.21 -12.23 -6.70
CA THR A 79 9.65 -12.38 -6.94
C THR A 79 10.48 -11.36 -6.16
N GLU A 80 11.61 -11.82 -5.62
CA GLU A 80 12.58 -10.98 -4.91
C GLU A 80 12.89 -9.72 -5.71
N TRP A 81 13.02 -8.62 -4.98
CA TRP A 81 13.08 -7.28 -5.53
C TRP A 81 14.28 -7.12 -6.47
N ASP A 82 14.07 -6.50 -7.64
CA ASP A 82 15.18 -5.91 -8.41
C ASP A 82 15.63 -4.63 -7.68
N VAL A 83 16.39 -4.81 -6.60
CA VAL A 83 16.98 -3.71 -5.83
C VAL A 83 18.13 -3.14 -6.66
N GLN A 84 17.83 -2.35 -7.70
CA GLN A 84 18.88 -1.56 -8.34
C GLN A 84 19.49 -0.63 -7.27
N PRO A 85 20.78 -0.80 -6.92
CA PRO A 85 21.43 0.05 -5.93
C PRO A 85 21.34 1.50 -6.40
N ARG A 86 21.07 2.43 -5.48
CA ARG A 86 21.15 3.85 -5.80
C ARG A 86 22.58 4.15 -6.28
N PRO A 87 22.78 4.86 -7.39
CA PRO A 87 24.10 5.42 -7.68
C PRO A 87 24.49 6.29 -6.48
N ARG A 88 25.69 6.05 -5.93
CA ARG A 88 26.25 6.91 -4.88
C ARG A 88 26.39 8.30 -5.50
N GLN A 89 25.58 9.25 -5.02
CA GLN A 89 25.82 10.67 -5.27
C GLN A 89 26.99 11.15 -4.42
#